data_AF-A0A0D6LJK4-F1
#
_entry.id   AF-A0A0D6LJK4-F1
#
_cell.length_a   1.000
_cell.length_b   1.000
_cell.length_c   1.000
_cell.angle_alpha   90.00
_cell.angle_beta   90.00
_cell.angle_gamma   90.00
#
_symmetry.space_group_name_H-M   'P 1'
#
loop_
_entity.id
_entity.type
_entity.pdbx_description
1 polymer ?
#
loop_
_entity_poly.entity_id
_entity_poly.type
_entity_poly.pdbx_seq_one_letter_code
_entity_poly.pdbx_strand_id
1 'polypeptide(L)'
;MEMGRDVAQHWLAVPDIEPRSFVLKAMDLAERMAIEEQVSRLSTAIEKYNTELILKKSGLYNEKTCDLIESPAELIGHIYTNCIEWKSAKDREQKMAVVELLAKANHLRNLPQIQEELVMSWLIADKVDDAYAVDPNDTMGNAGLDIGMSSSDENELFLLPFFDVTVDRIVYVLKLINMDKIMGDLITYLRRDASTVAGGFRTIVRAACVLLRAYTNTQLKKVNYDHVKICVDLEAVLYGRLLDLAHVDIPLDTFRRQEKSVVVRGLVAPGTRWTPQLAFLVASLIVDNEIADRSVVEMVLNRLQSSQKREMFVTLLTFCRQEKKLHRTKNLAMMWARAVDWSLGSIENVTGEMLDEFEHWFYFAVSCPVEGGRSFDSIRNALRARNYVVAAYLIAIVASFTQRCQPLDYTTVNPHQELMFNWTKAGLKDVPMEV
;
A
#
# COMPACT_ATOMS: atom_id res chain seq x y z
N MET A 1 27.19 14.39 -41.15
CA MET A 1 26.81 15.63 -40.44
C MET A 1 27.91 16.10 -39.51
N GLU A 2 28.47 15.24 -38.66
CA GLU A 2 29.59 15.56 -37.76
C GLU A 2 30.81 16.14 -38.49
N MET A 3 31.31 15.47 -39.54
CA MET A 3 32.40 16.01 -40.38
C MET A 3 32.12 17.43 -40.92
N GLY A 4 30.87 17.74 -41.25
CA GLY A 4 30.47 19.07 -41.73
C GLY A 4 30.49 20.14 -40.62
N ARG A 5 30.04 19.77 -39.42
CA ARG A 5 30.13 20.63 -38.23
C ARG A 5 31.58 20.89 -37.84
N ASP A 6 32.42 19.85 -37.84
CA ASP A 6 33.81 19.94 -37.38
C ASP A 6 34.66 20.78 -38.34
N VAL A 7 34.43 20.68 -39.65
CA VAL A 7 35.06 21.56 -40.65
C VAL A 7 34.62 23.02 -40.45
N ALA A 8 33.33 23.26 -40.23
CA ALA A 8 32.80 24.61 -40.00
C ALA A 8 33.32 25.23 -38.69
N GLN A 9 33.43 24.44 -37.62
CA GLN A 9 34.07 24.86 -36.36
C GLN A 9 35.56 25.14 -36.53
N HIS A 10 36.27 24.35 -37.34
CA HIS A 10 37.67 24.59 -37.66
C HIS A 10 37.87 25.93 -38.38
N TRP A 11 36.99 26.28 -39.32
CA TRP A 11 37.01 27.59 -39.99
C TRP A 11 36.77 28.76 -39.03
N LEU A 12 35.87 28.60 -38.05
CA LEU A 12 35.60 29.61 -37.01
C LEU A 12 36.74 29.77 -35.98
N ALA A 13 37.58 28.74 -35.81
CA ALA A 13 38.66 28.71 -34.83
C ALA A 13 39.99 29.31 -35.33
N VAL A 14 40.11 29.61 -36.62
CA VAL A 14 41.30 30.28 -37.18
C VAL A 14 41.29 31.75 -36.71
N PRO A 15 42.28 32.20 -35.92
CA PRO A 15 42.34 33.59 -35.51
C PRO A 15 42.60 34.49 -36.72
N ASP A 16 42.01 35.70 -36.74
CA ASP A 16 42.18 36.75 -37.76
C ASP A 16 43.62 37.34 -37.80
N ILE A 17 44.63 36.58 -37.38
CA ILE A 17 45.99 37.06 -37.19
C ILE A 17 46.89 36.50 -38.30
N GLU A 18 47.10 37.42 -39.25
CA GLU A 18 48.12 37.52 -40.29
C GLU A 18 47.93 36.81 -41.66
N PRO A 19 48.08 37.57 -42.78
CA PRO A 19 48.02 37.05 -44.13
C PRO A 19 49.36 36.38 -44.47
N ARG A 20 49.57 35.14 -44.02
CA ARG A 20 50.71 34.32 -44.46
C ARG A 20 50.28 32.92 -44.89
N SER A 21 49.43 32.87 -45.90
CA SER A 21 49.57 31.97 -47.06
C SER A 21 48.40 32.21 -48.02
N PHE A 22 48.66 32.05 -49.31
CA PHE A 22 47.92 32.57 -50.45
C PHE A 22 46.49 32.01 -50.71
N VAL A 23 45.75 31.55 -49.70
CA VAL A 23 44.42 30.90 -49.94
C VAL A 23 43.29 31.31 -49.00
N LEU A 24 43.51 31.95 -47.85
CA LEU A 24 42.41 32.33 -46.95
C LEU A 24 42.22 33.85 -46.88
N LYS A 25 41.20 34.32 -47.59
CA LYS A 25 40.62 35.66 -47.40
C LYS A 25 40.16 35.75 -45.94
N ALA A 26 40.40 36.88 -45.25
CA ALA A 26 39.80 37.12 -43.95
C ALA A 26 38.26 37.03 -44.10
N MET A 27 37.65 36.16 -43.30
CA MET A 27 36.22 35.86 -43.36
C MET A 27 35.43 37.12 -42.98
N ASP A 28 34.45 37.50 -43.79
CA ASP A 28 33.64 38.68 -43.46
C ASP A 28 32.65 38.37 -42.31
N LEU A 29 32.11 39.41 -41.67
CA LEU A 29 31.20 39.25 -40.52
C LEU A 29 29.93 38.46 -40.90
N ALA A 30 29.43 38.61 -42.13
CA ALA A 30 28.22 37.95 -42.59
C ALA A 30 28.46 36.46 -42.87
N GLU A 31 29.60 36.11 -43.46
CA GLU A 31 30.11 34.75 -43.66
C GLU A 31 30.31 34.05 -42.31
N ARG A 32 30.92 34.74 -41.33
CA ARG A 32 31.10 34.22 -39.97
C ARG A 32 29.76 33.89 -39.31
N MET A 33 28.81 34.84 -39.35
CA MET A 33 27.46 34.63 -38.80
C MET A 33 26.73 33.47 -39.49
N ALA A 34 26.83 33.35 -40.81
CA ALA A 34 26.21 32.25 -41.57
C ALA A 34 26.83 30.88 -41.21
N ILE A 35 28.14 30.82 -41.00
CA ILE A 35 28.83 29.59 -40.57
C ILE A 35 28.46 29.23 -39.12
N GLU A 36 28.36 30.20 -38.23
CA GLU A 36 27.89 30.00 -36.85
C GLU A 36 26.45 29.47 -36.80
N GLU A 37 25.54 30.03 -37.62
CA GLU A 37 24.17 29.52 -37.78
C GLU A 37 24.17 28.08 -38.31
N GLN A 38 24.99 27.79 -39.32
CA GLN A 38 25.05 26.45 -39.90
C GLN A 38 25.64 25.42 -38.92
N VAL A 39 26.63 25.80 -38.11
CA VAL A 39 27.16 24.96 -37.02
C VAL A 39 26.09 24.67 -35.98
N SER A 40 25.30 25.69 -35.60
CA SER A 40 24.18 25.51 -34.68
C SER A 40 23.14 24.53 -35.26
N ARG A 41 22.69 24.73 -36.50
CA ARG A 41 21.73 23.85 -37.17
C ARG A 41 22.22 22.40 -37.30
N LEU A 42 23.49 22.22 -37.68
CA LEU A 42 24.09 20.90 -37.79
C LEU A 42 24.22 20.22 -36.42
N SER A 43 24.56 20.97 -35.37
CA SER A 43 24.67 20.43 -34.02
C SER A 43 23.31 19.91 -33.53
N THR A 44 22.25 20.70 -33.67
CA THR A 44 20.88 20.27 -33.33
C THR A 44 20.41 19.08 -34.16
N ALA A 45 20.73 19.04 -35.46
CA ALA A 45 20.37 17.89 -36.31
C ALA A 45 21.11 16.61 -35.91
N ILE A 46 22.38 16.71 -35.51
CA ILE A 46 23.17 15.58 -35.00
C ILE A 46 22.57 15.06 -33.68
N GLU A 47 22.21 15.96 -32.75
CA GLU A 47 21.57 15.60 -31.47
C GLU A 47 20.24 14.84 -31.69
N LYS A 48 19.38 15.35 -32.57
CA LYS A 48 18.10 14.70 -32.94
C LYS A 48 18.33 13.31 -33.55
N TYR A 49 19.25 13.21 -34.51
CA TYR A 49 19.57 11.94 -35.17
C TYR A 49 20.17 10.92 -34.20
N ASN A 50 21.06 11.36 -33.31
CA ASN A 50 21.65 10.50 -32.29
C ASN A 50 20.60 9.99 -31.31
N THR A 51 19.67 10.86 -30.89
CA THR A 51 18.52 10.51 -30.05
C THR A 51 17.65 9.44 -30.72
N GLU A 52 17.27 9.66 -31.99
CA GLU A 52 16.51 8.69 -32.78
C GLU A 52 17.24 7.34 -32.89
N LEU A 53 18.54 7.37 -33.18
CA LEU A 53 19.36 6.17 -33.32
C LEU A 53 19.44 5.37 -32.01
N ILE A 54 19.60 6.06 -30.87
CA ILE A 54 19.61 5.43 -29.55
C ILE A 54 18.28 4.74 -29.29
N LEU A 55 17.16 5.44 -29.51
CA LEU A 55 15.81 4.89 -29.31
C LEU A 55 15.53 3.67 -30.19
N LYS A 56 15.97 3.68 -31.46
CA LYS A 56 15.81 2.53 -32.36
C LYS A 56 16.63 1.33 -31.90
N LYS A 57 17.89 1.54 -31.49
CA LYS A 57 18.76 0.46 -31.00
C LYS A 57 18.24 -0.17 -29.70
N SER A 58 17.57 0.61 -28.86
CA SER A 58 17.00 0.13 -27.60
C SER A 58 15.56 -0.39 -27.73
N GLY A 59 14.97 -0.39 -28.92
CA GLY A 59 13.57 -0.80 -29.13
C GLY A 59 12.53 0.12 -28.48
N LEU A 60 12.89 1.38 -28.18
CA LEU A 60 12.00 2.38 -27.56
C LEU A 60 11.42 3.36 -28.57
N TYR A 61 11.81 3.28 -29.84
CA TYR A 61 11.31 4.16 -30.89
C TYR A 61 9.85 3.82 -31.27
N ASN A 62 8.94 4.74 -30.98
CA ASN A 62 7.52 4.68 -31.33
C ASN A 62 7.00 6.10 -31.60
N GLU A 63 5.72 6.24 -31.95
CA GLU A 63 5.09 7.54 -32.24
C GLU A 63 5.29 8.55 -31.09
N LYS A 64 5.01 8.15 -29.85
CA LYS A 64 5.14 9.02 -28.67
C LYS A 64 6.57 9.43 -28.37
N THR A 65 7.54 8.52 -28.49
CA THR A 65 8.94 8.86 -28.24
C THR A 65 9.55 9.66 -29.39
N CYS A 66 9.03 9.53 -30.61
CA CYS A 66 9.37 10.33 -31.78
C CYS A 66 8.95 11.80 -31.59
N ASP A 67 7.72 12.03 -31.13
CA ASP A 67 7.18 13.37 -30.88
C ASP A 67 7.99 14.15 -29.81
N LEU A 68 8.63 13.44 -28.89
CA LEU A 68 9.41 14.01 -27.78
C LEU A 68 10.91 14.19 -28.09
N ILE A 69 11.40 13.85 -29.29
CA ILE A 69 12.83 13.97 -29.65
C ILE A 69 13.32 15.42 -29.52
N GLU A 70 12.45 16.40 -29.79
CA GLU A 70 12.79 17.83 -29.66
C GLU A 70 12.84 18.32 -28.21
N SER A 71 12.31 17.53 -27.27
CA SER A 71 12.27 17.81 -25.84
C SER A 71 12.94 16.68 -25.04
N PRO A 72 14.29 16.58 -25.02
CA PRO A 72 15.01 15.48 -24.39
C PRO A 72 14.67 15.23 -22.90
N ALA A 73 14.34 16.29 -22.14
CA ALA A 73 13.91 16.17 -20.75
C ALA A 73 12.54 15.49 -20.60
N GLU A 74 11.58 15.87 -21.45
CA GLU A 74 10.23 15.27 -21.48
C GLU A 74 10.29 13.82 -21.98
N LEU A 75 11.15 13.54 -22.98
CA LEU A 75 11.42 12.18 -23.45
C LEU A 75 11.94 11.29 -22.33
N ILE A 76 12.93 11.77 -21.56
CA ILE A 76 13.46 11.03 -20.40
C ILE A 76 12.37 10.80 -19.36
N GLY A 77 11.58 11.83 -19.04
CA GLY A 77 10.43 11.70 -18.13
C GLY A 77 9.39 10.68 -18.59
N HIS A 78 9.12 10.63 -19.90
CA HIS A 78 8.23 9.65 -20.50
C HIS A 78 8.78 8.22 -20.38
N ILE A 79 10.08 8.02 -20.64
CA ILE A 79 10.73 6.71 -20.52
C ILE A 79 10.61 6.20 -19.09
N TYR A 80 10.96 7.03 -18.10
CA TYR A 80 10.84 6.70 -16.69
C TYR A 80 9.42 6.30 -16.29
N THR A 81 8.42 7.03 -16.79
CA THR A 81 7.04 6.86 -16.35
C THR A 81 6.35 5.68 -17.04
N ASN A 82 6.57 5.49 -18.34
CA ASN A 82 5.73 4.62 -19.19
C ASN A 82 6.49 3.49 -19.87
N CYS A 83 7.81 3.61 -20.03
CA CYS A 83 8.55 2.62 -20.79
C CYS A 83 9.22 1.57 -19.91
N ILE A 84 9.48 1.83 -18.62
CA ILE A 84 10.20 0.90 -17.74
C ILE A 84 9.23 -0.08 -17.08
N GLU A 85 9.49 -1.39 -17.22
CA GLU A 85 8.85 -2.43 -16.44
C GLU A 85 9.53 -2.55 -15.07
N TRP A 86 9.00 -1.83 -14.08
CA TRP A 86 9.64 -1.68 -12.77
C TRP A 86 9.80 -2.99 -11.97
N LYS A 87 9.02 -4.03 -12.31
CA LYS A 87 9.14 -5.38 -11.74
C LYS A 87 10.34 -6.17 -12.31
N SER A 88 10.83 -5.81 -13.50
CA SER A 88 11.95 -6.51 -14.16
C SER A 88 13.28 -5.81 -13.87
N ALA A 89 14.14 -6.45 -13.07
CA ALA A 89 15.46 -5.90 -12.74
C ALA A 89 16.33 -5.65 -13.97
N LYS A 90 16.30 -6.57 -14.94
CA LYS A 90 17.01 -6.46 -16.22
C LYS A 90 16.50 -5.29 -17.04
N ASP A 91 15.18 -5.11 -17.12
CA ASP A 91 14.58 -4.03 -17.90
C ASP A 91 14.91 -2.66 -17.31
N ARG A 92 14.88 -2.54 -15.97
CA ARG A 92 15.33 -1.33 -15.27
C ARG A 92 16.77 -0.98 -15.65
N GLU A 93 17.71 -1.90 -15.49
CA GLU A 93 19.13 -1.63 -15.78
C GLU A 93 19.34 -1.22 -17.24
N GLN A 94 18.72 -1.92 -18.19
CA GLN A 94 18.83 -1.62 -19.61
C GLN A 94 18.29 -0.24 -19.97
N LYS A 95 17.09 0.11 -19.49
CA LYS A 95 16.46 1.40 -19.82
C LYS A 95 17.09 2.57 -19.07
N MET A 96 17.69 2.34 -17.89
CA MET A 96 18.50 3.36 -17.20
C MET A 96 19.76 3.71 -18.00
N ALA A 97 20.45 2.71 -18.56
CA ALA A 97 21.59 2.96 -19.43
C ALA A 97 21.18 3.77 -20.68
N VAL A 98 19.99 3.53 -21.23
CA VAL A 98 19.44 4.34 -22.33
C VAL A 98 19.21 5.78 -21.91
N VAL A 99 18.64 6.02 -20.73
CA VAL A 99 18.44 7.39 -20.19
C VAL A 99 19.78 8.13 -20.05
N GLU A 100 20.82 7.48 -19.55
CA GLU A 100 22.15 8.10 -19.46
C GLU A 100 22.75 8.42 -20.84
N LEU A 101 22.57 7.52 -21.81
CA LEU A 101 23.04 7.74 -23.19
C LEU A 101 22.29 8.92 -23.83
N LEU A 102 20.98 9.02 -23.64
CA LEU A 102 20.16 10.13 -24.12
C LEU A 102 20.57 11.45 -23.47
N ALA A 103 20.82 11.46 -22.16
CA ALA A 103 21.28 12.65 -21.46
C ALA A 103 22.65 13.12 -21.98
N LYS A 104 23.59 12.20 -22.21
CA LYS A 104 24.91 12.51 -22.78
C LYS A 104 24.81 13.01 -24.22
N ALA A 105 24.00 12.38 -25.06
CA ALA A 105 23.82 12.73 -26.47
C ALA A 105 23.20 14.12 -26.68
N ASN A 106 22.37 14.56 -25.73
CA ASN A 106 21.71 15.87 -25.76
C ASN A 106 22.37 16.89 -24.80
N HIS A 107 23.57 16.58 -24.30
CA HIS A 107 24.32 17.46 -23.39
C HIS A 107 23.54 17.92 -22.13
N LEU A 108 22.58 17.11 -21.67
CA LEU A 108 21.78 17.40 -20.48
C LEU A 108 22.62 17.26 -19.22
N ARG A 109 22.89 18.38 -18.56
CA ARG A 109 23.61 18.44 -17.27
C ARG A 109 22.70 18.34 -16.05
N ASN A 110 21.40 18.41 -16.26
CA ASN A 110 20.36 18.47 -15.23
C ASN A 110 19.58 17.15 -15.05
N LEU A 111 20.13 16.01 -15.50
CA LEU A 111 19.49 14.71 -15.30
C LEU A 111 19.09 14.44 -13.83
N PRO A 112 19.92 14.77 -12.81
CA PRO A 112 19.51 14.63 -11.41
C PRO A 112 18.30 15.50 -11.04
N GLN A 113 18.18 16.71 -11.61
CA GLN A 113 17.04 17.59 -11.35
C GLN A 113 15.75 17.02 -11.97
N ILE A 114 15.83 16.48 -13.18
CA ILE A 114 14.69 15.77 -13.83
C ILE A 114 14.24 14.60 -12.96
N GLN A 115 15.19 13.81 -12.43
CA GLN A 115 14.91 12.69 -11.53
C GLN A 115 14.29 13.14 -10.20
N GLU A 116 14.76 14.26 -9.63
CA GLU A 116 14.17 14.89 -8.43
C GLU A 116 12.71 15.31 -8.69
N GLU A 117 12.44 16.01 -9.79
CA GLU A 117 11.10 16.45 -10.19
C GLU A 117 10.16 15.25 -10.41
N LEU A 118 10.64 14.19 -11.06
CA LEU A 118 9.88 12.95 -11.24
C LEU A 118 9.53 12.30 -9.89
N VAL A 119 10.51 12.14 -8.99
CA VAL A 119 10.28 11.58 -7.65
C VAL A 119 9.20 12.38 -6.90
N MET A 120 9.28 13.70 -6.92
CA MET A 120 8.32 14.56 -6.25
C MET A 120 6.94 14.49 -6.90
N SER A 121 6.86 14.39 -8.23
CA SER A 121 5.59 14.24 -8.95
C SER A 121 4.90 12.91 -8.64
N TRP A 122 5.68 11.83 -8.54
CA TRP A 122 5.16 10.48 -8.25
C TRP A 122 4.79 10.29 -6.78
N LEU A 123 5.33 11.12 -5.91
CA LEU A 123 4.96 11.12 -4.50
C LEU A 123 3.51 11.56 -4.29
N ILE A 124 3.02 12.49 -5.13
CA ILE A 124 1.66 13.01 -5.06
C ILE A 124 0.67 11.91 -5.46
N ALA A 125 -0.27 11.61 -4.58
CA ALA A 125 -1.28 10.55 -4.72
C ALA A 125 -2.67 11.16 -5.03
N ASP A 126 -2.74 12.03 -6.03
CA ASP A 126 -3.95 12.79 -6.39
C ASP A 126 -4.82 12.08 -7.46
N LYS A 127 -4.34 10.99 -8.06
CA LYS A 127 -5.06 10.24 -9.09
C LYS A 127 -5.92 9.15 -8.48
N VAL A 128 -7.15 9.02 -8.98
CA VAL A 128 -8.14 8.01 -8.56
C VAL A 128 -7.65 6.58 -8.81
N ASP A 129 -6.77 6.38 -9.80
CA ASP A 129 -6.18 5.08 -10.17
C ASP A 129 -5.06 4.60 -9.23
N ASP A 130 -4.64 5.40 -8.24
CA ASP A 130 -3.63 5.01 -7.23
C ASP A 130 -4.23 4.12 -6.12
N ALA A 131 -5.19 3.26 -6.46
CA ALA A 131 -5.71 2.30 -5.51
C ALA A 131 -4.62 1.25 -5.24
N TYR A 132 -4.12 1.21 -4.01
CA TYR A 132 -3.01 0.37 -3.62
C TYR A 132 -3.34 -1.11 -3.84
N ALA A 133 -2.71 -1.73 -4.84
CA ALA A 133 -2.72 -3.18 -5.02
C ALA A 133 -1.67 -3.80 -4.09
N VAL A 134 -1.89 -3.69 -2.78
CA VAL A 134 -1.04 -4.34 -1.78
C VAL A 134 -1.74 -5.62 -1.38
N ASP A 135 -1.24 -6.75 -1.89
CA ASP A 135 -1.59 -8.07 -1.41
C ASP A 135 -0.83 -8.32 -0.09
N PRO A 136 -1.51 -8.43 1.06
CA PRO A 136 -0.88 -8.74 2.34
C PRO A 136 -0.13 -10.09 2.34
N ASN A 137 -0.41 -10.97 1.37
CA ASN A 137 0.24 -12.26 1.19
C ASN A 137 1.41 -12.26 0.22
N ASP A 138 1.86 -11.11 -0.32
CA ASP A 138 2.98 -11.05 -1.28
C ASP A 138 4.37 -11.27 -0.63
N THR A 139 4.41 -12.01 0.47
CA THR A 139 5.61 -12.67 0.98
C THR A 139 5.71 -14.05 0.33
N MET A 140 6.33 -14.09 -0.85
CA MET A 140 6.63 -15.30 -1.66
C MET A 140 5.48 -15.83 -2.54
N GLY A 141 5.49 -15.40 -3.82
CA GLY A 141 5.23 -16.26 -4.98
C GLY A 141 3.87 -16.95 -5.10
N ASN A 142 3.06 -16.41 -6.02
CA ASN A 142 1.93 -17.00 -6.74
C ASN A 142 0.58 -17.22 -5.99
N ALA A 143 -0.46 -16.86 -6.76
CA ALA A 143 -1.88 -17.22 -6.68
C ALA A 143 -2.77 -16.40 -5.73
N GLY A 144 -3.26 -15.27 -6.27
CA GLY A 144 -4.68 -15.05 -6.54
C GLY A 144 -5.64 -14.83 -5.37
N LEU A 145 -6.28 -13.66 -5.35
CA LEU A 145 -7.75 -13.54 -5.31
C LEU A 145 -8.18 -12.09 -5.55
N ASP A 146 -9.22 -11.95 -6.38
CA ASP A 146 -10.04 -10.75 -6.54
C ASP A 146 -10.53 -10.26 -5.17
N ILE A 147 -9.88 -9.24 -4.62
CA ILE A 147 -10.53 -8.34 -3.67
C ILE A 147 -10.94 -7.14 -4.52
N GLY A 148 -12.23 -7.10 -4.84
CA GLY A 148 -12.85 -5.99 -5.56
C GLY A 148 -12.39 -4.66 -4.97
N MET A 149 -11.56 -3.96 -5.74
CA MET A 149 -10.98 -2.67 -5.40
C MET A 149 -12.11 -1.64 -5.31
N SER A 150 -12.68 -1.47 -4.13
CA SER A 150 -13.49 -0.30 -3.83
C SER A 150 -12.54 0.88 -3.69
N SER A 151 -12.50 1.68 -4.74
CA SER A 151 -11.67 2.88 -4.96
C SER A 151 -12.03 4.08 -4.06
N SER A 152 -12.75 3.88 -2.96
CA SER A 152 -13.19 4.99 -2.11
C SER A 152 -12.17 5.27 -1.00
N ASP A 153 -11.76 6.54 -0.91
CA ASP A 153 -11.03 7.12 0.22
C ASP A 153 -11.81 7.07 1.56
N GLU A 154 -12.98 6.43 1.56
CA GLU A 154 -13.93 6.28 2.67
C GLU A 154 -13.70 5.00 3.51
N ASN A 155 -12.84 4.07 3.07
CA ASN A 155 -12.56 2.85 3.83
C ASN A 155 -11.75 3.17 5.10
N GLU A 156 -12.15 2.68 6.27
CA GLU A 156 -11.41 2.93 7.51
C GLU A 156 -10.03 2.26 7.52
N LEU A 157 -9.90 1.11 6.83
CA LEU A 157 -8.60 0.48 6.58
C LEU A 157 -7.84 1.21 5.48
N PHE A 158 -6.68 1.72 5.85
CA PHE A 158 -5.75 2.38 4.94
C PHE A 158 -4.61 1.42 4.58
N LEU A 159 -4.59 0.94 3.34
CA LEU A 159 -3.51 0.07 2.87
C LEU A 159 -2.20 0.87 2.75
N LEU A 160 -1.15 0.37 3.40
CA LEU A 160 0.17 1.00 3.32
C LEU A 160 0.86 0.60 2.00
N PRO A 161 1.25 1.55 1.13
CA PRO A 161 1.95 1.27 -0.14
C PRO A 161 3.41 0.84 0.06
N PHE A 162 3.72 0.11 1.12
CA PHE A 162 5.10 -0.20 1.46
C PHE A 162 5.78 -1.02 0.35
N PHE A 163 5.08 -1.97 -0.24
CA PHE A 163 5.55 -2.81 -1.35
C PHE A 163 4.93 -2.44 -2.71
N ASP A 164 4.32 -1.26 -2.81
CA ASP A 164 3.72 -0.82 -4.06
C ASP A 164 4.78 -0.49 -5.13
N VAL A 165 4.43 -0.72 -6.40
CA VAL A 165 5.29 -0.47 -7.56
C VAL A 165 5.68 1.01 -7.65
N THR A 166 4.79 1.92 -7.23
CA THR A 166 5.09 3.36 -7.22
C THR A 166 6.18 3.69 -6.22
N VAL A 167 6.13 3.10 -5.01
CA VAL A 167 7.17 3.27 -3.99
C VAL A 167 8.47 2.62 -4.44
N ASP A 168 8.43 1.44 -5.05
CA ASP A 168 9.60 0.79 -5.65
C ASP A 168 10.30 1.70 -6.67
N ARG A 169 9.52 2.29 -7.58
CA ARG A 169 10.02 3.23 -8.58
C ARG A 169 10.69 4.43 -7.93
N ILE A 170 10.02 5.06 -6.96
CA ILE A 170 10.55 6.24 -6.26
C ILE A 170 11.86 5.89 -5.53
N VAL A 171 11.88 4.80 -4.75
CA VAL A 171 13.06 4.36 -4.00
C VAL A 171 14.22 4.04 -4.93
N TYR A 172 13.95 3.45 -6.10
CA TYR A 172 14.99 3.15 -7.08
C TYR A 172 15.59 4.44 -7.65
N VAL A 173 14.77 5.37 -8.14
CA VAL A 173 15.25 6.64 -8.74
C VAL A 173 15.93 7.52 -7.70
N LEU A 174 15.46 7.53 -6.45
CA LEU A 174 16.11 8.25 -5.35
C LEU A 174 17.57 7.86 -5.16
N LYS A 175 17.92 6.57 -5.33
CA LYS A 175 19.29 6.08 -5.18
C LYS A 175 20.23 6.55 -6.30
N LEU A 176 19.70 7.11 -7.38
CA LEU A 176 20.47 7.68 -8.49
C LEU A 176 20.83 9.15 -8.27
N ILE A 177 20.20 9.82 -7.30
CA ILE A 177 20.36 11.25 -7.02
C ILE A 177 20.92 11.51 -5.63
N ASN A 178 21.19 12.79 -5.34
CA ASN A 178 21.55 13.21 -3.99
C ASN A 178 20.33 13.17 -3.06
N MET A 179 20.20 12.04 -2.35
CA MET A 179 19.10 11.78 -1.43
C MET A 179 19.00 12.78 -0.26
N ASP A 180 20.10 13.44 0.13
CA ASP A 180 20.09 14.34 1.30
C ASP A 180 19.13 15.54 1.10
N LYS A 181 18.93 16.00 -0.15
CA LYS A 181 18.01 17.11 -0.47
C LYS A 181 16.55 16.69 -0.30
N ILE A 182 16.17 15.56 -0.89
CA ILE A 182 14.79 15.06 -0.88
C ILE A 182 14.36 14.57 0.51
N MET A 183 15.31 14.10 1.33
CA MET A 183 15.02 13.65 2.70
C MET A 183 14.32 14.73 3.55
N GLY A 184 14.75 15.99 3.45
CA GLY A 184 14.14 17.11 4.17
C GLY A 184 12.71 17.38 3.72
N ASP A 185 12.44 17.30 2.42
CA ASP A 185 11.11 17.49 1.85
C ASP A 185 10.16 16.36 2.28
N LEU A 186 10.61 15.11 2.24
CA LEU A 186 9.84 13.95 2.70
C LEU A 186 9.47 14.03 4.18
N ILE A 187 10.41 14.45 5.04
CA ILE A 187 10.13 14.67 6.47
C ILE A 187 9.14 15.82 6.67
N THR A 188 9.18 16.83 5.81
CA THR A 188 8.25 17.96 5.88
C THR A 188 6.81 17.51 5.60
N TYR A 189 6.60 16.56 4.67
CA TYR A 189 5.26 15.99 4.43
C TYR A 189 4.65 15.34 5.67
N LEU A 190 5.45 14.61 6.47
CA LEU A 190 4.97 13.97 7.71
C LEU A 190 4.45 14.96 8.77
N ARG A 191 4.86 16.23 8.67
CA ARG A 191 4.49 17.29 9.63
C ARG A 191 3.42 18.24 9.11
N ARG A 192 3.04 18.11 7.84
CA ARG A 192 2.03 18.98 7.23
C ARG A 192 0.63 18.46 7.55
N ASP A 193 -0.30 19.41 7.60
CA ASP A 193 -1.72 19.10 7.64
C ASP A 193 -2.14 18.47 6.30
N ALA A 194 -2.80 17.32 6.35
CA ALA A 194 -3.24 16.59 5.16
C ALA A 194 -4.15 17.44 4.25
N SER A 195 -4.94 18.35 4.80
CA SER A 195 -5.80 19.27 4.03
C SER A 195 -5.01 20.22 3.11
N THR A 196 -3.72 20.45 3.40
CA THR A 196 -2.83 21.34 2.64
C THR A 196 -1.95 20.60 1.64
N VAL A 197 -2.00 19.27 1.63
CA VAL A 197 -1.16 18.41 0.79
C VAL A 197 -1.98 17.88 -0.38
N ALA A 198 -1.48 18.05 -1.61
CA ALA A 198 -2.09 17.43 -2.78
C ALA A 198 -2.09 15.89 -2.62
N GLY A 199 -3.24 15.24 -2.82
CA GLY A 199 -3.43 13.82 -2.53
C GLY A 199 -3.60 13.49 -1.02
N GLY A 200 -3.64 14.49 -0.14
CA GLY A 200 -3.97 14.36 1.27
C GLY A 200 -3.13 13.33 2.03
N PHE A 201 -3.80 12.50 2.83
CA PHE A 201 -3.16 11.45 3.63
C PHE A 201 -2.36 10.45 2.79
N ARG A 202 -2.79 10.14 1.56
CA ARG A 202 -2.11 9.17 0.67
C ARG A 202 -0.70 9.59 0.33
N THR A 203 -0.50 10.87 0.02
CA THR A 203 0.83 11.44 -0.25
C THR A 203 1.73 11.38 0.98
N ILE A 204 1.20 11.70 2.17
CA ILE A 204 1.96 11.68 3.42
C ILE A 204 2.38 10.25 3.77
N VAL A 205 1.46 9.29 3.67
CA VAL A 205 1.75 7.86 3.92
C VAL A 205 2.77 7.33 2.92
N ARG A 206 2.64 7.66 1.63
CA ARG A 206 3.63 7.29 0.60
C ARG A 206 5.01 7.85 0.93
N ALA A 207 5.10 9.10 1.40
CA ALA A 207 6.35 9.70 1.86
C ALA A 207 6.96 8.95 3.04
N ALA A 208 6.15 8.53 4.01
CA ALA A 208 6.59 7.70 5.13
C ALA A 208 7.20 6.36 4.65
N CYS A 209 6.51 5.66 3.75
CA CYS A 209 6.99 4.40 3.18
C CYS A 209 8.31 4.58 2.41
N VAL A 210 8.43 5.66 1.62
CA VAL A 210 9.69 5.99 0.93
C VAL A 210 10.81 6.26 1.93
N LEU A 211 10.56 7.01 3.01
CA LEU A 211 11.56 7.26 4.05
C LEU A 211 12.06 5.97 4.71
N LEU A 212 11.14 5.07 5.05
CA LEU A 212 11.47 3.78 5.67
C LEU A 212 12.29 2.87 4.74
N ARG A 213 12.03 2.90 3.43
CA ARG A 213 12.66 2.00 2.45
C ARG A 213 13.94 2.52 1.81
N ALA A 214 14.04 3.84 1.59
CA ALA A 214 15.18 4.43 0.90
C ALA A 214 16.33 4.80 1.86
N TYR A 215 16.02 5.19 3.10
CA TYR A 215 16.99 5.78 4.02
C TYR A 215 17.34 4.86 5.17
N THR A 216 18.62 4.86 5.53
CA THR A 216 19.14 4.18 6.72
C THR A 216 19.03 5.09 7.95
N ASN A 217 19.01 4.50 9.16
CA ASN A 217 19.02 5.27 10.42
C ASN A 217 20.23 6.19 10.55
N THR A 218 21.38 5.87 9.94
CA THR A 218 22.56 6.74 9.96
C THR A 218 22.34 8.00 9.13
N GLN A 219 21.67 7.90 7.97
CA GLN A 219 21.31 9.05 7.15
C GLN A 219 20.24 9.92 7.84
N LEU A 220 19.20 9.30 8.38
CA LEU A 220 18.10 9.99 9.07
C LEU A 220 18.56 10.75 10.31
N LYS A 221 19.56 10.22 11.03
CA LYS A 221 20.14 10.91 12.20
C LYS A 221 20.75 12.27 11.86
N LYS A 222 21.21 12.50 10.62
CA LYS A 222 21.72 13.82 10.18
C LYS A 222 20.67 14.93 10.34
N VAL A 223 19.38 14.57 10.32
CA VAL A 223 18.24 15.49 10.42
C VAL A 223 17.40 15.26 11.68
N ASN A 224 18.01 14.68 12.72
CA ASN A 224 17.36 14.37 14.01
C ASN A 224 16.09 13.52 13.87
N TYR A 225 16.19 12.51 13.01
CA TYR A 225 15.12 11.57 12.70
C TYR A 225 15.64 10.13 12.73
N ASP A 226 14.74 9.17 12.87
CA ASP A 226 15.03 7.74 12.78
C ASP A 226 13.77 6.99 12.34
N HIS A 227 13.91 5.69 12.06
CA HIS A 227 12.78 4.83 11.65
C HIS A 227 11.66 4.77 12.69
N VAL A 228 11.99 4.79 13.98
CA VAL A 228 10.98 4.76 15.05
C VAL A 228 10.11 6.01 15.01
N LYS A 229 10.73 7.18 14.86
CA LYS A 229 10.03 8.46 14.74
C LYS A 229 9.20 8.55 13.47
N ILE A 230 9.66 7.97 12.35
CA ILE A 230 8.84 7.84 11.12
C ILE A 230 7.57 7.04 11.45
N CYS A 231 7.69 5.88 12.11
CA CYS A 231 6.53 5.06 12.45
C CYS A 231 5.56 5.77 13.40
N VAL A 232 6.06 6.50 14.39
CA VAL A 232 5.23 7.29 15.32
C VAL A 232 4.51 8.45 14.63
N ASP A 233 5.16 9.13 13.68
CA ASP A 233 4.50 10.16 12.87
C ASP A 233 3.48 9.54 11.91
N LEU A 234 3.79 8.39 11.30
CA LEU A 234 2.87 7.65 10.43
C LEU A 234 1.62 7.18 11.19
N GLU A 235 1.77 6.61 12.38
CA GLU A 235 0.66 6.23 13.26
C GLU A 235 -0.26 7.42 13.54
N ALA A 236 0.32 8.58 13.86
CA ALA A 236 -0.45 9.80 14.09
C ALA A 236 -1.21 10.24 12.83
N VAL A 237 -0.59 10.18 11.65
CA VAL A 237 -1.23 10.51 10.36
C VAL A 237 -2.42 9.58 10.09
N LEU A 238 -2.27 8.27 10.35
CA LEU A 238 -3.36 7.29 10.20
C LEU A 238 -4.52 7.57 11.16
N TYR A 239 -4.23 7.93 12.41
CA TYR A 239 -5.26 8.37 13.34
C TYR A 239 -5.90 9.69 12.93
N GLY A 240 -5.13 10.65 12.39
CA GLY A 240 -5.66 11.90 11.83
C GLY A 240 -6.72 11.62 10.76
N ARG A 241 -6.45 10.67 9.86
CA ARG A 241 -7.42 10.23 8.87
C ARG A 241 -8.69 9.64 9.49
N LEU A 242 -8.55 8.79 10.52
CA LEU A 242 -9.71 8.21 11.20
C LEU A 242 -10.53 9.27 11.95
N LEU A 243 -9.89 10.30 12.51
CA LEU A 243 -10.57 11.44 13.12
C LEU A 243 -11.39 12.22 12.08
N ASP A 244 -10.82 12.47 10.91
CA ASP A 244 -11.51 13.15 9.80
C ASP A 244 -12.72 12.35 9.30
N LEU A 245 -12.54 11.02 9.09
CA LEU A 245 -13.62 10.12 8.69
C LEU A 245 -14.73 10.02 9.74
N ALA A 246 -14.38 10.09 11.03
CA ALA A 246 -15.34 10.09 12.12
C ALA A 246 -15.96 11.47 12.39
N HIS A 247 -15.53 12.52 11.66
CA HIS A 247 -15.91 13.92 11.88
C HIS A 247 -15.67 14.38 13.33
N VAL A 248 -14.53 13.98 13.89
CA VAL A 248 -14.10 14.35 15.24
C VAL A 248 -13.18 15.57 15.15
N ASP A 249 -13.65 16.71 15.65
CA ASP A 249 -12.92 17.98 15.66
C ASP A 249 -11.87 18.02 16.80
N ILE A 250 -10.85 17.17 16.67
CA ILE A 250 -9.67 17.18 17.55
C ILE A 250 -8.44 17.38 16.67
N PRO A 251 -7.72 18.52 16.79
CA PRO A 251 -6.49 18.73 16.05
C PRO A 251 -5.47 17.62 16.33
N LEU A 252 -4.77 17.15 15.30
CA LEU A 252 -3.86 16.01 15.41
C LEU A 252 -2.78 16.22 16.48
N ASP A 253 -2.19 17.42 16.56
CA ASP A 253 -1.19 17.75 17.58
C ASP A 253 -1.73 17.64 19.01
N THR A 254 -3.00 18.02 19.21
CA THR A 254 -3.68 17.88 20.50
C THR A 254 -3.94 16.41 20.79
N PHE A 255 -4.46 15.67 19.82
CA PHE A 255 -4.70 14.23 19.94
C PHE A 255 -3.43 13.48 20.36
N ARG A 256 -2.27 13.81 19.76
CA ARG A 256 -0.96 13.18 20.06
C ARG A 256 -0.54 13.37 21.52
N ARG A 257 -0.85 14.52 22.13
CA ARG A 257 -0.43 14.85 23.50
C ARG A 257 -1.37 14.34 24.57
N GLN A 258 -2.62 14.07 24.23
CA GLN A 258 -3.63 13.61 25.18
C GLN A 258 -3.48 12.11 25.48
N GLU A 259 -3.77 11.75 26.73
CA GLU A 259 -3.88 10.35 27.14
C GLU A 259 -5.06 9.70 26.41
N LYS A 260 -4.79 8.60 25.69
CA LYS A 260 -5.81 7.97 24.83
C LYS A 260 -7.01 7.44 25.60
N SER A 261 -6.81 7.02 26.85
CA SER A 261 -7.90 6.62 27.76
C SER A 261 -8.90 7.76 27.98
N VAL A 262 -8.43 8.99 28.11
CA VAL A 262 -9.24 10.20 28.30
C VAL A 262 -9.96 10.56 27.00
N VAL A 263 -9.27 10.50 25.87
CA VAL A 263 -9.85 10.73 24.54
C VAL A 263 -11.02 9.76 24.31
N VAL A 264 -10.79 8.46 24.52
CA VAL A 264 -11.81 7.42 24.36
C VAL A 264 -13.03 7.71 25.24
N ARG A 265 -12.83 8.05 26.52
CA ARG A 265 -13.95 8.39 27.42
C ARG A 265 -14.73 9.61 26.94
N GLY A 266 -14.06 10.63 26.40
CA GLY A 266 -14.70 11.79 25.81
C GLY A 266 -15.54 11.44 24.57
N LEU A 267 -15.01 10.58 23.69
CA LEU A 267 -15.70 10.15 22.48
C LEU A 267 -16.92 9.26 22.76
N VAL A 268 -16.94 8.52 23.88
CA VAL A 268 -18.08 7.66 24.28
C VAL A 268 -19.03 8.31 25.28
N ALA A 269 -18.92 9.63 25.48
CA ALA A 269 -19.75 10.35 26.44
C ALA A 269 -21.27 10.19 26.17
N PRO A 270 -22.12 10.26 27.21
CA PRO A 270 -23.57 10.23 27.04
C PRO A 270 -24.05 11.34 26.10
N GLY A 271 -24.83 10.98 25.08
CA GLY A 271 -25.34 11.93 24.08
C GLY A 271 -24.53 12.00 22.79
N THR A 272 -23.36 11.35 22.71
CA THR A 272 -22.61 11.27 21.45
C THR A 272 -23.39 10.53 20.38
N ARG A 273 -23.48 11.13 19.19
CA ARG A 273 -24.03 10.48 17.99
C ARG A 273 -23.02 9.47 17.45
N TRP A 274 -23.35 8.18 17.58
CA TRP A 274 -22.51 7.11 17.06
C TRP A 274 -22.63 6.99 15.54
N THR A 275 -21.49 7.01 14.85
CA THR A 275 -21.33 6.62 13.45
C THR A 275 -20.50 5.32 13.37
N PRO A 276 -20.59 4.55 12.27
CA PRO A 276 -19.71 3.40 12.04
C PRO A 276 -18.22 3.74 12.14
N GLN A 277 -17.82 4.88 11.59
CA GLN A 277 -16.44 5.37 11.59
C GLN A 277 -15.97 5.70 13.01
N LEU A 278 -16.82 6.32 13.83
CA LEU A 278 -16.50 6.58 15.24
C LEU A 278 -16.33 5.27 16.02
N ALA A 279 -17.18 4.27 15.78
CA ALA A 279 -17.04 2.95 16.40
C ALA A 279 -15.72 2.28 16.02
N PHE A 280 -15.31 2.39 14.76
CA PHE A 280 -14.01 1.90 14.30
C PHE A 280 -12.85 2.62 14.99
N LEU A 281 -12.83 3.96 14.97
CA LEU A 281 -11.80 4.79 15.61
C LEU A 281 -11.62 4.45 17.09
N VAL A 282 -12.72 4.40 17.85
CA VAL A 282 -12.66 4.12 19.29
C VAL A 282 -12.16 2.70 19.55
N ALA A 283 -12.54 1.73 18.71
CA ALA A 283 -12.04 0.37 18.82
C ALA A 283 -10.54 0.26 18.53
N SER A 284 -10.04 0.92 17.49
CA SER A 284 -8.60 1.02 17.19
C SER A 284 -7.84 1.59 18.38
N LEU A 285 -8.32 2.71 18.94
CA LEU A 285 -7.73 3.33 20.13
C LEU A 285 -7.67 2.38 21.34
N ILE A 286 -8.72 1.60 21.56
CA ILE A 286 -8.78 0.63 22.66
C ILE A 286 -7.72 -0.46 22.48
N VAL A 287 -7.63 -1.04 21.28
CA VAL A 287 -6.73 -2.16 21.01
C VAL A 287 -5.27 -1.69 21.05
N ASP A 288 -4.94 -0.62 20.32
CA ASP A 288 -3.57 -0.15 20.17
C ASP A 288 -2.98 0.42 21.47
N ASN A 289 -3.84 0.93 22.37
CA ASN A 289 -3.42 1.51 23.65
C ASN A 289 -3.80 0.63 24.85
N GLU A 290 -4.17 -0.64 24.61
CA GLU A 290 -4.49 -1.64 25.63
C GLU A 290 -5.50 -1.16 26.69
N ILE A 291 -6.53 -0.43 26.27
CA ILE A 291 -7.49 0.21 27.18
C ILE A 291 -8.51 -0.81 27.70
N ALA A 292 -8.25 -1.34 28.89
CA ALA A 292 -9.07 -2.37 29.52
C ALA A 292 -10.26 -1.83 30.34
N ASP A 293 -11.00 -0.83 29.85
CA ASP A 293 -12.24 -0.35 30.49
C ASP A 293 -13.45 -1.15 30.00
N ARG A 294 -13.90 -2.08 30.84
CA ARG A 294 -14.99 -3.00 30.51
C ARG A 294 -16.26 -2.30 30.04
N SER A 295 -16.65 -1.19 30.64
CA SER A 295 -17.91 -0.51 30.31
C SER A 295 -17.88 0.09 28.90
N VAL A 296 -16.73 0.66 28.55
CA VAL A 296 -16.47 1.24 27.24
C VAL A 296 -16.37 0.13 26.19
N VAL A 297 -15.62 -0.94 26.48
CA VAL A 297 -15.46 -2.08 25.57
C VAL A 297 -16.79 -2.75 25.27
N GLU A 298 -17.63 -3.00 26.29
CA GLU A 298 -19.00 -3.54 26.10
C GLU A 298 -19.82 -2.62 25.17
N MET A 299 -19.75 -1.30 25.35
CA MET A 299 -20.46 -0.35 24.50
C MET A 299 -19.97 -0.41 23.05
N VAL A 300 -18.65 -0.37 22.83
CA VAL A 300 -18.03 -0.35 21.51
C VAL A 300 -18.29 -1.64 20.75
N LEU A 301 -18.20 -2.81 21.40
CA LEU A 301 -18.54 -4.10 20.79
C LEU A 301 -19.96 -4.12 20.24
N ASN A 302 -20.94 -3.63 21.02
CA ASN A 302 -22.32 -3.55 20.56
C ASN A 302 -22.48 -2.59 19.37
N ARG A 303 -21.73 -1.49 19.34
CA ARG A 303 -21.76 -0.52 18.23
C ARG A 303 -21.16 -1.10 16.95
N LEU A 304 -19.98 -1.71 17.04
CA LEU A 304 -19.33 -2.40 15.93
C LEU A 304 -20.21 -3.53 15.37
N GLN A 305 -20.88 -4.27 16.27
CA GLN A 305 -21.84 -5.29 15.87
C GLN A 305 -22.99 -4.69 15.06
N SER A 306 -23.58 -3.60 15.56
CA SER A 306 -24.71 -2.92 14.88
C SER A 306 -24.33 -2.30 13.54
N SER A 307 -23.08 -1.84 13.40
CA SER A 307 -22.55 -1.25 12.17
C SER A 307 -21.90 -2.27 11.23
N GLN A 308 -21.96 -3.57 11.55
CA GLN A 308 -21.40 -4.67 10.76
C GLN A 308 -19.90 -4.51 10.41
N LYS A 309 -19.12 -3.89 11.31
CA LYS A 309 -17.66 -3.71 11.13
C LYS A 309 -16.91 -4.96 11.59
N ARG A 310 -17.00 -6.05 10.81
CA ARG A 310 -16.54 -7.40 11.19
C ARG A 310 -15.08 -7.46 11.63
N GLU A 311 -14.15 -6.97 10.82
CA GLU A 311 -12.71 -7.12 11.09
C GLU A 311 -12.33 -6.51 12.45
N MET A 312 -12.67 -5.24 12.66
CA MET A 312 -12.42 -4.56 13.93
C MET A 312 -13.19 -5.17 15.10
N PHE A 313 -14.40 -5.69 14.87
CA PHE A 313 -15.16 -6.41 15.89
C PHE A 313 -14.44 -7.68 16.35
N VAL A 314 -13.92 -8.48 15.41
CA VAL A 314 -13.13 -9.69 15.72
C VAL A 314 -11.81 -9.34 16.41
N THR A 315 -11.14 -8.27 15.98
CA THR A 315 -9.91 -7.76 16.62
C THR A 315 -10.19 -7.38 18.08
N LEU A 316 -11.26 -6.63 18.35
CA LEU A 316 -11.63 -6.23 19.71
C LEU A 316 -12.06 -7.43 20.57
N LEU A 317 -12.76 -8.42 20.01
CA LEU A 317 -13.07 -9.67 20.70
C LEU A 317 -11.82 -10.48 21.05
N THR A 318 -10.84 -10.51 20.14
CA THR A 318 -9.55 -11.16 20.38
C THR A 318 -8.78 -10.45 21.49
N PHE A 319 -8.78 -9.12 21.51
CA PHE A 319 -8.23 -8.32 22.60
C PHE A 319 -8.92 -8.65 23.94
N CYS A 320 -10.26 -8.75 23.96
CA CYS A 320 -11.01 -9.15 25.16
C CYS A 320 -10.61 -10.53 25.68
N ARG A 321 -10.25 -11.47 24.80
CA ARG A 321 -9.77 -12.80 25.17
C ARG A 321 -8.37 -12.75 25.78
N GLN A 322 -7.49 -11.89 25.27
CA GLN A 322 -6.12 -11.75 25.76
C GLN A 322 -6.06 -11.04 27.11
N GLU A 323 -6.89 -10.00 27.31
CA GLU A 323 -6.84 -9.15 28.49
C GLU A 323 -7.74 -9.65 29.63
N LYS A 324 -7.12 -10.05 30.75
CA LYS A 324 -7.81 -10.69 31.90
C LYS A 324 -8.93 -9.83 32.49
N LYS A 325 -8.78 -8.51 32.48
CA LYS A 325 -9.81 -7.58 33.00
C LYS A 325 -11.10 -7.62 32.18
N LEU A 326 -11.03 -8.03 30.92
CA LEU A 326 -12.15 -8.06 29.97
C LEU A 326 -12.82 -9.44 29.86
N HIS A 327 -12.30 -10.48 30.51
CA HIS A 327 -12.91 -11.83 30.50
C HIS A 327 -14.36 -11.87 31.01
N ARG A 328 -14.74 -10.90 31.84
CA ARG A 328 -16.09 -10.82 32.42
C ARG A 328 -17.07 -9.98 31.59
N THR A 329 -16.65 -9.45 30.44
CA THR A 329 -17.49 -8.68 29.50
C THR A 329 -18.79 -9.43 29.20
N LYS A 330 -19.93 -8.77 29.34
CA LYS A 330 -21.23 -9.42 29.18
C LYS A 330 -21.42 -9.95 27.76
N ASN A 331 -22.05 -11.11 27.66
CA ASN A 331 -22.46 -11.73 26.40
C ASN A 331 -21.31 -12.00 25.40
N LEU A 332 -20.07 -12.15 25.89
CA LEU A 332 -18.91 -12.43 25.04
C LEU A 332 -19.14 -13.68 24.17
N ALA A 333 -19.75 -14.73 24.73
CA ALA A 333 -20.10 -15.94 24.00
C ALA A 333 -21.05 -15.68 22.82
N MET A 334 -22.09 -14.86 23.05
CA MET A 334 -23.02 -14.44 22.00
C MET A 334 -22.33 -13.57 20.94
N MET A 335 -21.41 -12.69 21.33
CA MET A 335 -20.68 -11.83 20.40
C MET A 335 -19.73 -12.62 19.49
N TRP A 336 -18.99 -13.58 20.04
CA TRP A 336 -18.20 -14.53 19.25
C TRP A 336 -19.06 -15.38 18.32
N ALA A 337 -20.24 -15.82 18.78
CA ALA A 337 -21.19 -16.53 17.94
C ALA A 337 -21.64 -15.66 16.74
N ARG A 338 -21.84 -14.35 16.93
CA ARG A 338 -22.16 -13.43 15.83
C ARG A 338 -21.02 -13.24 14.85
N ALA A 339 -19.78 -13.18 15.34
CA ALA A 339 -18.60 -13.13 14.47
C ALA A 339 -18.57 -14.34 13.53
N VAL A 340 -18.78 -15.55 14.07
CA VAL A 340 -18.80 -16.78 13.27
C VAL A 340 -19.98 -16.85 12.31
N ASP A 341 -21.17 -16.40 12.72
CA ASP A 341 -22.31 -16.32 11.81
C ASP A 341 -22.00 -15.44 10.58
N TRP A 342 -21.28 -14.32 10.78
CA TRP A 342 -20.76 -13.51 9.67
C TRP A 342 -19.69 -14.22 8.84
N SER A 343 -18.77 -14.94 9.47
CA SER A 343 -17.75 -15.75 8.78
C SER A 343 -18.36 -16.82 7.90
N LEU A 344 -19.36 -17.53 8.43
CA LEU A 344 -20.15 -18.48 7.67
C LEU A 344 -20.86 -17.78 6.52
N GLY A 345 -21.47 -16.62 6.74
CA GLY A 345 -22.09 -15.77 5.71
C GLY A 345 -21.30 -15.66 4.41
N SER A 346 -19.99 -15.42 4.50
CA SER A 346 -19.08 -15.13 3.40
C SER A 346 -18.46 -16.34 2.68
N ILE A 347 -18.80 -17.58 3.07
CA ILE A 347 -18.12 -18.77 2.51
C ILE A 347 -18.67 -19.13 1.12
N GLU A 348 -17.80 -19.04 0.11
CA GLU A 348 -18.01 -19.67 -1.21
C GLU A 348 -17.33 -21.04 -1.32
N ASN A 349 -16.08 -21.17 -0.82
CA ASN A 349 -15.31 -22.42 -0.78
C ASN A 349 -14.56 -22.54 0.56
N VAL A 350 -14.39 -23.76 1.11
CA VAL A 350 -13.66 -23.97 2.38
C VAL A 350 -12.14 -23.82 2.14
N THR A 351 -11.52 -22.84 2.81
CA THR A 351 -10.06 -22.60 2.79
C THR A 351 -9.42 -23.08 4.10
N GLY A 352 -8.09 -23.23 4.12
CA GLY A 352 -7.34 -23.62 5.31
C GLY A 352 -7.50 -22.63 6.48
N GLU A 353 -7.45 -21.33 6.19
CA GLU A 353 -7.62 -20.27 7.19
C GLU A 353 -9.00 -20.32 7.85
N MET A 354 -10.05 -20.64 7.10
CA MET A 354 -11.39 -20.78 7.66
C MET A 354 -11.53 -22.01 8.56
N LEU A 355 -10.82 -23.09 8.27
CA LEU A 355 -10.74 -24.24 9.17
C LEU A 355 -10.09 -23.83 10.48
N ASP A 356 -8.99 -23.08 10.43
CA ASP A 356 -8.31 -22.59 11.62
C ASP A 356 -9.19 -21.62 12.40
N GLU A 357 -9.85 -20.65 11.75
CA GLU A 357 -10.76 -19.69 12.40
C GLU A 357 -11.92 -20.43 13.10
N PHE A 358 -12.54 -21.39 12.42
CA PHE A 358 -13.61 -22.19 12.98
C PHE A 358 -13.12 -23.07 14.14
N GLU A 359 -11.90 -23.61 14.05
CA GLU A 359 -11.29 -24.41 15.11
C GLU A 359 -11.05 -23.59 16.38
N HIS A 360 -10.48 -22.41 16.24
CA HIS A 360 -10.28 -21.49 17.37
C HIS A 360 -11.60 -21.09 18.02
N TRP A 361 -12.63 -20.82 17.22
CA TRP A 361 -13.95 -20.51 17.75
C TRP A 361 -14.59 -21.71 18.45
N PHE A 362 -14.47 -22.91 17.90
CA PHE A 362 -15.00 -24.11 18.52
C PHE A 362 -14.40 -24.35 19.92
N TYR A 363 -13.09 -24.19 20.07
CA TYR A 363 -12.45 -24.26 21.38
C TYR A 363 -12.97 -23.20 22.35
N PHE A 364 -13.22 -21.99 21.85
CA PHE A 364 -13.87 -20.98 22.65
C PHE A 364 -15.29 -21.42 23.06
N ALA A 365 -16.11 -21.94 22.15
CA ALA A 365 -17.46 -22.42 22.43
C ALA A 365 -17.47 -23.54 23.49
N VAL A 366 -16.52 -24.49 23.42
CA VAL A 366 -16.32 -25.55 24.41
C VAL A 366 -16.01 -24.98 25.80
N SER A 367 -15.31 -23.83 25.88
CA SER A 367 -14.97 -23.20 27.15
C SER A 367 -16.16 -22.48 27.84
N CYS A 368 -17.21 -22.14 27.07
CA CYS A 368 -18.36 -21.37 27.56
C CYS A 368 -19.73 -21.96 27.14
N PRO A 369 -20.01 -23.25 27.40
CA PRO A 369 -21.19 -23.94 26.86
C PRO A 369 -22.52 -23.39 27.39
N VAL A 370 -22.55 -22.93 28.65
CA VAL A 370 -23.75 -22.36 29.28
C VAL A 370 -24.09 -20.97 28.72
N GLU A 371 -23.07 -20.17 28.44
CA GLU A 371 -23.20 -18.76 28.06
C GLU A 371 -23.56 -18.59 26.58
N GLY A 372 -23.25 -19.58 25.74
CA GLY A 372 -23.60 -19.58 24.32
C GLY A 372 -25.08 -19.83 24.03
N GLY A 373 -25.76 -20.64 24.86
CA GLY A 373 -27.22 -20.87 24.80
C GLY A 373 -27.81 -20.94 23.39
N ARG A 374 -28.81 -20.10 23.11
CA ARG A 374 -29.51 -20.03 21.81
C ARG A 374 -28.61 -19.62 20.64
N SER A 375 -27.49 -18.96 20.89
CA SER A 375 -26.57 -18.55 19.82
C SER A 375 -25.86 -19.76 19.21
N PHE A 376 -25.55 -20.78 19.99
CA PHE A 376 -24.98 -22.03 19.47
C PHE A 376 -26.00 -22.84 18.68
N ASP A 377 -27.28 -22.84 19.08
CA ASP A 377 -28.36 -23.42 18.27
C ASP A 377 -28.50 -22.74 16.92
N SER A 378 -28.37 -21.40 16.87
CA SER A 378 -28.42 -20.62 15.63
C SER A 378 -27.28 -21.02 14.68
N ILE A 379 -26.05 -21.11 15.20
CA ILE A 379 -24.88 -21.52 14.39
C ILE A 379 -25.03 -22.96 13.92
N ARG A 380 -25.47 -23.88 14.78
CA ARG A 380 -25.77 -25.26 14.38
C ARG A 380 -26.73 -25.29 13.18
N ASN A 381 -27.79 -24.49 13.22
CA ASN A 381 -28.77 -24.43 12.15
C ASN A 381 -28.18 -23.82 10.87
N ALA A 382 -27.34 -22.79 10.98
CA ALA A 382 -26.63 -22.19 9.85
C ALA A 382 -25.65 -23.19 9.19
N LEU A 383 -24.90 -23.94 9.99
CA LEU A 383 -24.00 -25.00 9.52
C LEU A 383 -24.77 -26.13 8.81
N ARG A 384 -25.92 -26.56 9.35
CA ARG A 384 -26.81 -27.54 8.70
C ARG A 384 -27.34 -27.04 7.37
N ALA A 385 -27.77 -25.78 7.30
CA ALA A 385 -28.29 -25.20 6.06
C ALA A 385 -27.23 -25.15 4.95
N ARG A 386 -25.94 -25.17 5.31
CA ARG A 386 -24.78 -25.17 4.40
C ARG A 386 -24.16 -26.56 4.20
N ASN A 387 -24.80 -27.62 4.69
CA ASN A 387 -24.31 -29.00 4.64
C ASN A 387 -22.95 -29.24 5.34
N TYR A 388 -22.60 -28.45 6.35
CA TYR A 388 -21.49 -28.74 7.26
C TYR A 388 -21.99 -29.60 8.43
N VAL A 389 -22.21 -30.88 8.14
CA VAL A 389 -22.92 -31.84 9.00
C VAL A 389 -22.10 -32.18 10.25
N VAL A 390 -20.79 -32.40 10.09
CA VAL A 390 -19.88 -32.72 11.22
C VAL A 390 -19.70 -31.50 12.12
N ALA A 391 -19.45 -30.33 11.54
CA ALA A 391 -19.31 -29.09 12.29
C ALA A 391 -20.59 -28.76 13.08
N ALA A 392 -21.76 -28.90 12.44
CA ALA A 392 -23.04 -28.72 13.12
C ALA A 392 -23.24 -29.71 14.27
N TYR A 393 -22.81 -30.96 14.09
CA TYR A 393 -22.89 -31.99 15.13
C TYR A 393 -22.03 -31.65 16.34
N LEU A 394 -20.79 -31.22 16.12
CA LEU A 394 -19.87 -30.81 17.19
C LEU A 394 -20.43 -29.62 17.98
N ILE A 395 -21.02 -28.63 17.31
CA ILE A 395 -21.70 -27.52 17.99
C ILE A 395 -22.95 -27.97 18.75
N ALA A 396 -23.68 -28.98 18.26
CA ALA A 396 -24.79 -29.55 19.01
C ALA A 396 -24.32 -30.19 20.34
N ILE A 397 -23.16 -30.85 20.35
CA ILE A 397 -22.56 -31.40 21.57
C ILE A 397 -22.24 -30.29 22.56
N VAL A 398 -21.60 -29.20 22.10
CA VAL A 398 -21.26 -28.05 22.95
C VAL A 398 -22.52 -27.37 23.50
N ALA A 399 -23.53 -27.14 22.65
CA ALA A 399 -24.79 -26.51 23.04
C ALA A 399 -25.61 -27.36 24.02
N SER A 400 -25.49 -28.68 23.94
CA SER A 400 -26.25 -29.64 24.75
C SER A 400 -25.33 -30.50 25.61
N PHE A 401 -24.35 -29.88 26.26
CA PHE A 401 -23.29 -30.56 27.03
C PHE A 401 -23.81 -31.49 28.16
N THR A 402 -25.05 -31.33 28.61
CA THR A 402 -25.68 -32.19 29.63
C THR A 402 -26.59 -33.27 29.05
N GLN A 403 -26.80 -33.33 27.74
CA GLN A 403 -27.74 -34.24 27.07
C GLN A 403 -27.01 -35.16 26.10
N ARG A 404 -27.59 -36.36 25.89
CA ARG A 404 -27.06 -37.31 24.92
C ARG A 404 -27.44 -36.84 23.51
N CYS A 405 -26.45 -36.42 22.72
CA CYS A 405 -26.66 -36.14 21.31
C CYS A 405 -26.98 -37.42 20.53
N GLN A 406 -27.84 -37.30 19.52
CA GLN A 406 -28.10 -38.40 18.58
C GLN A 406 -26.80 -38.79 17.86
N PRO A 407 -26.61 -40.06 17.47
CA PRO A 407 -25.44 -40.45 16.69
C PRO A 407 -25.42 -39.73 15.34
N LEU A 408 -24.21 -39.37 14.89
CA LEU A 408 -24.01 -38.74 13.57
C LEU A 408 -24.24 -39.78 12.47
N ASP A 409 -25.05 -39.43 11.47
CA ASP A 409 -25.23 -40.24 10.28
C ASP A 409 -24.12 -39.91 9.26
N TYR A 410 -23.08 -40.74 9.24
CA TYR A 410 -21.92 -40.55 8.35
C TYR A 410 -22.25 -40.66 6.86
N THR A 411 -23.41 -41.22 6.49
CA THR A 411 -23.82 -41.30 5.07
C THR A 411 -24.19 -39.93 4.49
N THR A 412 -24.46 -38.95 5.35
CA THR A 412 -24.81 -37.57 4.97
C THR A 412 -23.62 -36.62 4.93
N VAL A 413 -22.42 -37.10 5.25
CA VAL A 413 -21.19 -36.29 5.33
C VAL A 413 -20.50 -36.25 3.98
N ASN A 414 -20.22 -35.05 3.47
CA ASN A 414 -19.34 -34.85 2.32
C ASN A 414 -17.95 -34.37 2.78
N PRO A 415 -16.92 -35.23 2.79
CA PRO A 415 -15.60 -34.89 3.31
C PRO A 415 -14.90 -33.74 2.58
N HIS A 416 -15.28 -33.47 1.32
CA HIS A 416 -14.69 -32.41 0.50
C HIS A 416 -15.31 -31.04 0.75
N GLN A 417 -16.47 -30.97 1.39
CA GLN A 417 -17.17 -29.72 1.69
C GLN A 417 -17.20 -29.41 3.19
N GLU A 418 -16.85 -30.36 4.05
CA GLU A 418 -16.99 -30.20 5.50
C GLU A 418 -15.94 -29.25 6.12
N LEU A 419 -16.36 -28.50 7.16
CA LEU A 419 -15.45 -27.75 8.03
C LEU A 419 -14.79 -28.72 9.03
N MET A 420 -13.86 -29.51 8.51
CA MET A 420 -13.19 -30.60 9.23
C MET A 420 -12.03 -30.08 10.08
N PHE A 421 -12.06 -30.38 11.37
CA PHE A 421 -10.91 -30.18 12.25
C PHE A 421 -9.77 -31.12 11.86
N ASN A 422 -8.52 -30.68 12.05
CA ASN A 422 -7.36 -31.49 11.68
C ASN A 422 -7.30 -32.86 12.37
N TRP A 423 -7.88 -32.99 13.57
CA TRP A 423 -8.02 -34.27 14.29
C TRP A 423 -9.13 -35.18 13.75
N THR A 424 -10.13 -34.64 13.05
CA THR A 424 -11.18 -35.44 12.39
C THR A 424 -10.75 -35.99 11.03
N LYS A 425 -9.79 -35.35 10.34
CA LYS A 425 -9.21 -35.87 9.08
C LYS A 425 -8.50 -37.22 9.24
N ALA A 426 -7.93 -37.50 10.41
CA ALA A 426 -7.28 -38.78 10.68
C ALA A 426 -8.28 -39.93 10.84
N GLY A 427 -9.43 -39.69 11.49
CA GLY A 427 -10.46 -40.71 11.71
C GLY A 427 -11.35 -41.00 10.49
N LEU A 428 -11.43 -40.08 9.53
CA LEU A 428 -12.22 -40.24 8.30
C LEU A 428 -11.45 -40.89 7.14
N LYS A 429 -10.13 -41.08 7.26
CA LYS A 429 -9.35 -41.90 6.32
C LYS A 429 -9.71 -43.39 6.37
N ASP A 430 -10.36 -43.82 7.45
CA ASP A 430 -10.78 -45.21 7.66
C ASP A 430 -12.25 -45.47 7.29
N VAL A 431 -12.95 -44.48 6.71
CA VAL A 431 -14.31 -44.68 6.17
C VAL A 431 -14.18 -45.14 4.72
N PRO A 432 -14.63 -46.36 4.37
CA PRO A 432 -14.60 -46.81 2.99
C PRO A 432 -15.56 -45.95 2.18
N MET A 433 -15.03 -45.18 1.22
CA MET A 433 -15.86 -44.54 0.22
C MET A 433 -16.36 -45.64 -0.72
N GLU A 434 -17.65 -45.97 -0.66
CA GLU A 434 -18.30 -46.69 -1.75
C GLU A 434 -18.40 -45.75 -2.96
N VAL A 435 -17.89 -46.24 -4.10
CA VAL A 435 -17.80 -45.55 -5.40
C VAL A 435 -19.16 -45.43 -6.06
#